data_AF-A0A450WW85-F1
#
_entry.id   AF-A0A450WW85-F1
#
_cell.length_a   1.000
_cell.length_b   1.000
_cell.length_c   1.000
_cell.angle_alpha   90.00
_cell.angle_beta   90.00
_cell.angle_gamma   90.00
#
_symmetry.space_group_name_H-M   'P 1'
#
loop_
_entity.id
_entity.type
_entity.pdbx_description
1 polymer ?
#
loop_
_entity_poly.entity_id
_entity_poly.type
_entity_poly.pdbx_seq_one_letter_code
_entity_poly.pdbx_strand_id
1 'polypeptide(L)'
;MAFFSGFSWAVPKAFKNAVASCSFEEGDTFYSAKAAYGAWGEAIDQIEAALQVHLPDRTVRKEMASSSLPKTLFEKNWHARIKVEFIRGARYRDEYLHTTQGRLFMLLRAGDLDVLDMDHEEPDPPLFHGALKRHLGIGKTRIPRDSAHAPGSTPSKKENLIEEIKQKAIRYPTGRAYENPNFIILAHNEVNNIAVGKFNAIIDSLHGFDSEVIDLAISDLPSLQADRFHPTVSARIIIVDSNSPEKIRGAINKALWPKKEPAEINHHLVFMPFRTS
;
A
#
# COMPACT_ATOMS: atom_id res chain seq x y z
N MET A 1 18.63 4.52 5.65
CA MET A 1 17.37 3.84 6.05
C MET A 1 16.24 4.33 5.16
N ALA A 2 15.35 3.44 4.69
CA ALA A 2 14.22 3.81 3.84
C ALA A 2 12.93 3.98 4.67
N PHE A 3 12.10 4.93 4.27
CA PHE A 3 10.84 5.28 4.94
C PHE A 3 9.67 5.22 3.96
N PHE A 4 8.45 5.07 4.48
CA PHE A 4 7.24 5.25 3.70
C PHE A 4 7.00 6.74 3.44
N SER A 5 6.63 7.11 2.21
CA SER A 5 6.42 8.52 1.82
C SER A 5 5.02 9.05 2.15
N GLY A 6 4.02 8.17 2.31
CA GLY A 6 2.64 8.56 2.60
C GLY A 6 2.32 8.81 4.08
N PHE A 7 3.32 8.72 4.96
CA PHE A 7 3.17 9.01 6.38
C PHE A 7 3.80 10.36 6.70
N SER A 8 3.15 11.15 7.56
CA SER A 8 3.72 12.39 8.09
C SER A 8 4.83 12.12 9.09
N TRP A 9 4.69 11.07 9.90
CA TRP A 9 5.76 10.58 10.77
C TRP A 9 6.79 9.79 9.97
N ALA A 10 8.03 9.74 10.48
CA ALA A 10 9.07 8.92 9.91
C ALA A 10 8.81 7.44 10.24
N VAL A 11 8.07 6.74 9.36
CA VAL A 11 7.81 5.30 9.51
C VAL A 11 8.77 4.49 8.63
N PRO A 12 9.72 3.74 9.22
CA PRO A 12 10.66 2.93 8.46
C PRO A 12 10.01 1.80 7.67
N LYS A 13 10.58 1.44 6.51
CA LYS A 13 10.12 0.29 5.72
C LYS A 13 10.28 -1.06 6.44
N ALA A 14 11.07 -1.13 7.51
CA ALA A 14 11.15 -2.29 8.39
C ALA A 14 9.79 -2.64 9.02
N PHE A 15 8.92 -1.65 9.24
CA PHE A 15 7.55 -1.83 9.75
C PHE A 15 6.54 -2.26 8.69
N LYS A 16 6.99 -2.74 7.52
CA LYS A 16 6.11 -3.17 6.41
C LYS A 16 4.98 -4.10 6.86
N ASN A 17 5.29 -5.10 7.70
CA ASN A 17 4.30 -6.07 8.17
C ASN A 17 3.31 -5.45 9.17
N ALA A 18 3.81 -4.63 10.11
CA ALA A 18 3.00 -3.92 11.09
C ALA A 18 2.03 -2.94 10.39
N VAL A 19 2.53 -2.16 9.42
CA VAL A 19 1.72 -1.27 8.57
C VAL A 19 0.70 -2.07 7.75
N ALA A 20 1.07 -3.19 7.14
CA ALA A 20 0.15 -4.02 6.34
C ALA A 20 -1.00 -4.63 7.14
N SER A 21 -0.78 -4.86 8.43
CA SER A 21 -1.71 -5.58 9.30
C SER A 21 -2.30 -4.71 10.41
N CYS A 22 -1.94 -3.42 10.49
CA CYS A 22 -2.26 -2.53 11.61
C CYS A 22 -1.92 -3.16 12.97
N SER A 23 -0.71 -3.73 13.08
CA SER A 23 -0.28 -4.50 14.25
C SER A 23 1.11 -4.06 14.70
N PHE A 24 1.16 -3.00 15.52
CA PHE A 24 2.38 -2.56 16.18
C PHE A 24 2.57 -3.31 17.50
N GLU A 25 3.81 -3.71 17.79
CA GLU A 25 4.19 -4.61 18.89
C GLU A 25 4.90 -3.85 20.03
N GLU A 26 5.02 -4.46 21.22
CA GLU A 26 5.76 -3.84 22.33
C GLU A 26 7.21 -3.58 21.95
N GLY A 27 7.68 -2.38 22.31
CA GLY A 27 9.01 -1.90 21.97
C GLY A 27 9.08 -1.19 20.61
N ASP A 28 8.06 -1.31 19.76
CA ASP A 28 8.00 -0.53 18.51
C ASP A 28 8.07 0.96 18.83
N THR A 29 9.06 1.64 18.25
CA THR A 29 9.34 3.05 18.53
C THR A 29 9.26 3.87 17.25
N PHE A 30 8.46 4.93 17.32
CA PHE A 30 8.20 5.87 16.24
C PHE A 30 8.73 7.24 16.59
N TYR A 31 9.40 7.87 15.63
CA TYR A 31 9.83 9.26 15.75
C TYR A 31 9.15 10.11 14.68
N SER A 32 8.83 11.34 15.04
CA SER A 32 8.30 12.35 14.12
C SER A 32 9.26 12.62 12.95
N ALA A 33 10.57 12.70 13.22
CA ALA A 33 11.59 13.04 12.23
C ALA A 33 12.47 11.85 11.81
N LYS A 34 12.89 11.82 10.53
CA LYS A 34 13.75 10.76 9.96
C LYS A 34 15.15 10.72 10.59
N ALA A 35 15.68 11.89 10.98
CA ALA A 35 17.02 12.00 11.58
C ALA A 35 17.15 11.20 12.88
N ALA A 36 16.05 11.01 13.60
CA ALA A 36 15.98 10.25 14.85
C ALA A 36 16.42 8.79 14.74
N TYR A 37 16.33 8.20 13.54
CA TYR A 37 16.76 6.83 13.28
C TYR A 37 18.26 6.74 12.90
N GLY A 38 18.99 7.86 12.95
CA GLY A 38 20.42 7.97 12.65
C GLY A 38 21.29 8.08 13.91
N ALA A 39 22.34 8.91 13.85
CA ALA A 39 23.22 9.17 14.98
C ALA A 39 22.51 10.05 16.03
N TRP A 40 22.36 9.54 17.26
CA TRP A 40 21.45 10.14 18.23
C TRP A 40 21.88 11.55 18.68
N GLY A 41 23.19 11.82 18.75
CA GLY A 41 23.70 13.12 19.21
C GLY A 41 23.29 14.32 18.36
N GLU A 42 23.07 14.13 17.05
CA GLU A 42 22.71 15.21 16.12
C GLU A 42 21.19 15.34 15.92
N ALA A 43 20.44 14.30 16.29
CA ALA A 43 19.02 14.23 16.01
C ALA A 43 18.15 14.72 17.17
N ILE A 44 18.69 14.85 18.39
CA ILE A 44 17.91 15.21 19.59
C ILE A 44 17.15 16.53 19.45
N ASP A 45 17.76 17.51 18.81
CA ASP A 45 17.13 18.83 18.58
C ASP A 45 16.09 18.80 17.45
N GLN A 46 16.02 17.71 16.68
CA GLN A 46 15.09 17.54 15.57
C GLN A 46 13.88 16.66 15.94
N ILE A 47 13.87 16.04 17.13
CA ILE A 47 12.75 15.21 17.57
C ILE A 47 11.73 16.08 18.31
N GLU A 48 10.64 16.39 17.62
CA GLU A 48 9.49 17.05 18.26
C GLU A 48 8.72 16.10 19.17
N ALA A 49 8.55 14.86 18.70
CA ALA A 49 7.86 13.80 19.40
C ALA A 49 8.43 12.41 19.10
N ALA A 50 8.37 11.54 20.10
CA ALA A 50 8.63 10.11 20.02
C ALA A 50 7.48 9.34 20.67
N LEU A 51 7.25 8.11 20.21
CA LEU A 51 6.18 7.26 20.71
C LEU A 51 6.68 5.82 20.79
N GLN A 52 6.54 5.18 21.95
CA GLN A 52 6.85 3.77 22.12
C GLN A 52 5.57 2.98 22.43
N VAL A 53 5.37 1.88 21.70
CA VAL A 53 4.24 0.99 21.94
C VAL A 53 4.57 0.09 23.14
N HIS A 54 3.64 0.05 24.08
CA HIS A 54 3.62 -0.87 25.21
C HIS A 54 2.45 -1.84 25.00
N LEU A 55 2.70 -3.15 25.11
CA LEU A 55 1.69 -4.19 24.82
C LEU A 55 0.39 -3.92 25.59
N PRO A 56 -0.77 -4.36 25.06
CA PRO A 56 -2.02 -4.21 25.75
C PRO A 56 -1.99 -4.96 27.07
N ASP A 57 -2.76 -4.42 28.00
CA ASP A 57 -3.14 -5.10 29.23
C ASP A 57 -3.64 -6.51 28.86
N ARG A 58 -2.92 -7.56 29.30
CA ARG A 58 -3.15 -8.98 28.93
C ARG A 58 -4.60 -9.44 29.21
N THR A 59 -5.35 -8.65 29.95
CA THR A 59 -6.73 -8.82 30.41
C THR A 59 -7.81 -8.64 29.34
N VAL A 60 -7.57 -7.97 28.21
CA VAL A 60 -8.67 -7.57 27.28
C VAL A 60 -9.04 -8.64 26.22
N ARG A 61 -8.48 -9.85 26.28
CA ARG A 61 -8.65 -10.86 25.22
C ARG A 61 -10.07 -11.46 25.05
N LYS A 62 -11.09 -11.02 25.79
CA LYS A 62 -12.35 -11.78 25.92
C LYS A 62 -13.63 -11.20 25.32
N GLU A 63 -13.66 -10.00 24.74
CA GLU A 63 -14.96 -9.31 24.51
C GLU A 63 -15.39 -8.99 23.08
N MET A 64 -14.66 -9.36 22.01
CA MET A 64 -15.15 -9.12 20.64
C MET A 64 -15.91 -10.33 20.07
N ALA A 65 -17.10 -10.57 20.62
CA ALA A 65 -18.11 -11.47 20.07
C ALA A 65 -19.38 -10.69 19.71
N SER A 66 -19.31 -9.80 18.71
CA SER A 66 -20.50 -9.07 18.23
C SER A 66 -20.52 -8.92 16.70
N SER A 67 -21.52 -9.60 16.12
CA SER A 67 -22.30 -9.40 14.89
C SER A 67 -21.70 -9.21 13.49
N SER A 68 -20.39 -9.01 13.28
CA SER A 68 -19.79 -9.28 11.96
C SER A 68 -18.31 -9.60 12.08
N LEU A 69 -17.92 -10.83 11.71
CA LEU A 69 -16.51 -11.20 11.69
C LEU A 69 -15.73 -10.24 10.78
N PRO A 70 -14.61 -9.65 11.25
CA PRO A 70 -13.79 -8.77 10.43
C PRO A 70 -13.35 -9.51 9.17
N LYS A 71 -13.40 -8.83 8.01
CA LYS A 71 -13.12 -9.45 6.70
C LYS A 71 -11.62 -9.62 6.48
N THR A 72 -10.79 -8.85 7.18
CA THR A 72 -9.32 -8.86 7.03
C THR A 72 -8.60 -8.77 8.37
N LEU A 73 -7.33 -9.19 8.39
CA LEU A 73 -6.46 -9.06 9.57
C LEU A 73 -6.28 -7.58 9.97
N PHE A 74 -6.20 -6.69 8.99
CA PHE A 74 -6.08 -5.25 9.23
C PHE A 74 -7.33 -4.70 9.97
N GLU A 75 -8.54 -5.02 9.50
CA GLU A 75 -9.78 -4.64 10.17
C GLU A 75 -9.88 -5.22 11.59
N LYS A 76 -9.42 -6.47 11.78
CA LYS A 76 -9.38 -7.10 13.10
C LYS A 76 -8.49 -6.32 14.07
N ASN A 77 -7.31 -5.89 13.62
CA ASN A 77 -6.35 -5.22 14.48
C ASN A 77 -6.64 -3.73 14.65
N TRP A 78 -7.36 -3.09 13.72
CA TRP A 78 -7.69 -1.66 13.77
C TRP A 78 -8.25 -1.22 15.13
N HIS A 79 -9.18 -2.00 15.68
CA HIS A 79 -9.84 -1.72 16.96
C HIS A 79 -9.11 -2.32 18.18
N ALA A 80 -7.97 -2.98 17.98
CA ALA A 80 -7.22 -3.57 19.07
C ALA A 80 -6.64 -2.46 19.95
N ARG A 81 -6.92 -2.53 21.25
CA ARG A 81 -6.38 -1.59 22.23
C ARG A 81 -4.88 -1.76 22.38
N ILE A 82 -4.19 -0.66 22.64
CA ILE A 82 -2.76 -0.60 22.95
C ILE A 82 -2.51 0.47 24.01
N LYS A 83 -1.37 0.35 24.69
CA LYS A 83 -0.82 1.40 25.53
C LYS A 83 0.35 2.01 24.78
N VAL A 84 0.45 3.34 24.77
CA VAL A 84 1.57 4.03 24.14
C VAL A 84 2.18 4.99 25.14
N GLU A 85 3.50 5.04 25.16
CA GLU A 85 4.25 6.06 25.87
C GLU A 85 4.56 7.18 24.88
N PHE A 86 4.14 8.39 25.21
CA PHE A 86 4.33 9.55 24.35
C PHE A 86 5.33 10.52 24.98
N ILE A 87 6.37 10.87 24.21
CA ILE A 87 7.46 11.75 24.66
C ILE A 87 7.48 12.98 23.76
N ARG A 88 7.35 14.18 24.34
CA ARG A 88 7.33 15.45 23.59
C ARG A 88 8.49 16.37 23.98
N GLY A 89 9.36 16.67 23.01
CA GLY A 89 10.56 17.50 23.18
C GLY A 89 11.55 16.95 24.23
N ALA A 90 12.45 17.83 24.71
CA ALA A 90 13.49 17.47 25.69
C ALA A 90 12.96 17.26 27.12
N ARG A 91 11.70 17.57 27.38
CA ARG A 91 11.08 17.36 28.69
C ARG A 91 10.36 16.03 28.69
N TYR A 92 11.04 15.03 29.22
CA TYR A 92 10.44 13.73 29.50
C TYR A 92 9.22 13.93 30.43
N ARG A 93 8.03 13.63 29.90
CA ARG A 93 6.84 13.39 30.70
C ARG A 93 6.40 11.97 30.38
N ASP A 94 6.36 11.12 31.40
CA ASP A 94 5.78 9.78 31.31
C ASP A 94 4.25 9.91 31.15
N GLU A 95 3.80 10.28 29.96
CA GLU A 95 2.40 10.28 29.60
C GLU A 95 2.10 8.98 28.85
N TYR A 96 1.61 8.00 29.61
CA TYR A 96 1.05 6.79 29.04
C TYR A 96 -0.38 7.04 28.59
N LEU A 97 -0.65 6.80 27.31
CA LEU A 97 -1.98 6.91 26.71
C LEU A 97 -2.51 5.52 26.38
N HIS A 98 -3.78 5.30 26.68
CA HIS A 98 -4.51 4.11 26.22
C HIS A 98 -5.28 4.47 24.96
N THR A 99 -5.07 3.73 23.87
CA THR A 99 -5.64 4.04 22.56
C THR A 99 -5.87 2.76 21.74
N THR A 100 -6.12 2.86 20.44
CA THR A 100 -6.22 1.72 19.51
C THR A 100 -5.10 1.71 18.46
N GLN A 101 -4.83 0.55 17.87
CA GLN A 101 -3.88 0.43 16.74
C GLN A 101 -4.26 1.34 15.57
N GLY A 102 -5.56 1.46 15.28
CA GLY A 102 -6.08 2.32 14.21
C GLY A 102 -5.83 3.80 14.49
N ARG A 103 -6.04 4.26 15.72
CA ARG A 103 -5.70 5.63 16.14
C ARG A 103 -4.20 5.91 16.04
N LEU A 104 -3.35 5.01 16.53
CA LEU A 104 -1.89 5.12 16.35
C LEU A 104 -1.51 5.15 14.86
N PHE A 105 -2.09 4.28 14.04
CA PHE A 105 -1.87 4.29 12.60
C PHE A 105 -2.26 5.65 11.98
N MET A 106 -3.38 6.22 12.38
CA MET A 106 -3.84 7.52 11.89
C MET A 106 -2.97 8.68 12.37
N LEU A 107 -2.45 8.65 13.60
CA LEU A 107 -1.43 9.59 14.05
C LEU A 107 -0.19 9.52 13.15
N LEU A 108 0.39 8.33 12.96
CA LEU A 108 1.59 8.17 12.15
C LEU A 108 1.37 8.70 10.73
N ARG A 109 0.16 8.53 10.21
CA ARG A 109 -0.22 8.95 8.87
C ARG A 109 -0.46 10.45 8.77
N ALA A 110 -1.38 11.00 9.55
CA ALA A 110 -1.87 12.37 9.43
C ALA A 110 -1.09 13.38 10.28
N GLY A 111 -0.41 12.92 11.33
CA GLY A 111 0.35 13.75 12.25
C GLY A 111 -0.51 14.40 13.34
N ASP A 112 -1.80 14.10 13.36
CA ASP A 112 -2.76 14.62 14.33
C ASP A 112 -2.69 13.82 15.64
N LEU A 113 -2.27 14.47 16.72
CA LEU A 113 -2.13 13.85 18.05
C LEU A 113 -3.48 13.64 18.74
N ASP A 114 -4.47 14.46 18.43
CA ASP A 114 -5.77 14.43 19.10
C ASP A 114 -6.51 13.12 18.78
N VAL A 115 -6.16 12.47 17.65
CA VAL A 115 -6.71 11.16 17.27
C VAL A 115 -6.39 10.05 18.29
N LEU A 116 -5.34 10.21 19.11
CA LEU A 116 -5.00 9.22 20.13
C LEU A 116 -6.00 9.18 21.28
N ASP A 117 -6.72 10.28 21.53
CA ASP A 117 -7.74 10.37 22.57
C ASP A 117 -8.89 9.39 22.27
N MET A 118 -9.29 8.63 23.29
CA MET A 118 -10.38 7.67 23.19
C MET A 118 -11.75 8.35 23.17
N ASP A 119 -11.85 9.60 23.63
CA ASP A 119 -13.08 10.39 23.61
C ASP A 119 -13.35 11.05 22.24
N HIS A 120 -12.33 11.12 21.36
CA HIS A 120 -12.52 11.53 19.97
C HIS A 120 -13.28 10.47 19.16
N GLU A 121 -13.89 10.85 18.03
CA GLU A 121 -14.50 9.88 17.12
C GLU A 121 -13.44 8.87 16.62
N GLU A 122 -13.79 7.57 16.58
CA GLU A 122 -12.88 6.55 16.08
C GLU A 122 -12.78 6.67 14.54
N PRO A 123 -11.56 6.78 13.98
CA PRO A 123 -11.41 6.94 12.54
C PRO A 123 -11.79 5.67 11.78
N ASP A 124 -12.39 5.84 10.61
CA ASP A 124 -12.64 4.76 9.66
C ASP A 124 -11.33 4.10 9.18
N PRO A 125 -11.29 2.76 9.02
CA PRO A 125 -10.17 2.09 8.37
C PRO A 125 -9.93 2.61 6.93
N PRO A 126 -8.67 2.81 6.52
CA PRO A 126 -8.37 3.28 5.18
C PRO A 126 -8.74 2.26 4.09
N LEU A 127 -9.05 2.78 2.91
CA LEU A 127 -9.30 2.03 1.70
C LEU A 127 -8.01 1.47 1.10
N PHE A 128 -8.03 0.18 0.79
CA PHE A 128 -6.89 -0.51 0.19
C PHE A 128 -6.92 -0.51 -1.34
N HIS A 129 -5.86 -1.07 -1.95
CA HIS A 129 -5.70 -1.21 -3.41
C HIS A 129 -6.92 -1.83 -4.12
N GLY A 130 -7.72 -2.67 -3.46
CA GLY A 130 -8.97 -3.21 -4.00
C GLY A 130 -10.03 -2.14 -4.27
N ALA A 131 -10.11 -1.10 -3.43
CA ALA A 131 -10.97 0.06 -3.66
C ALA A 131 -10.46 0.89 -4.84
N LEU A 132 -9.14 1.09 -4.96
CA LEU A 132 -8.55 1.80 -6.09
C LEU A 132 -8.85 1.07 -7.41
N LYS A 133 -8.71 -0.27 -7.45
CA LYS A 133 -9.12 -1.09 -8.61
C LYS A 133 -10.56 -0.81 -9.05
N ARG A 134 -11.50 -0.66 -8.11
CA ARG A 134 -12.90 -0.34 -8.42
C ARG A 134 -13.05 1.04 -9.05
N HIS A 135 -12.32 2.05 -8.55
CA HIS A 135 -12.31 3.40 -9.12
C HIS A 135 -11.73 3.40 -10.54
N LEU A 136 -10.65 2.63 -10.76
CA LEU A 136 -10.04 2.44 -12.07
C LEU A 136 -10.87 1.55 -13.03
N GLY A 137 -11.98 0.95 -12.56
CA GLY A 137 -12.76 0.00 -13.36
C GLY A 137 -12.05 -1.33 -13.62
N ILE A 138 -10.93 -1.62 -12.95
CA ILE A 138 -10.15 -2.84 -13.11
C ILE A 138 -10.85 -3.97 -12.33
N GLY A 139 -11.52 -4.89 -13.03
CA GLY A 139 -11.86 -6.21 -12.49
C GLY A 139 -13.30 -6.68 -12.60
N LYS A 140 -14.28 -5.85 -12.99
CA LYS A 140 -15.64 -6.31 -13.29
C LYS A 140 -16.37 -5.34 -14.24
N THR A 141 -16.13 -5.51 -15.52
CA THR A 141 -17.09 -5.10 -16.55
C THR A 141 -17.14 -6.24 -17.56
N ARG A 142 -18.04 -7.20 -17.33
CA ARG A 142 -18.79 -7.70 -18.49
C ARG A 142 -19.53 -6.47 -19.00
N ILE A 143 -18.94 -5.77 -19.97
CA ILE A 143 -19.66 -4.73 -20.70
C ILE A 143 -20.87 -5.46 -21.29
N PRO A 144 -22.11 -5.09 -20.96
CA PRO A 144 -23.26 -5.63 -21.65
C PRO A 144 -23.06 -5.37 -23.14
N ARG A 145 -22.98 -6.45 -23.92
CA ARG A 145 -22.60 -6.43 -25.35
C ARG A 145 -23.51 -5.54 -26.20
N ASP A 146 -24.65 -5.12 -25.65
CA ASP A 146 -25.71 -4.43 -26.37
C ASP A 146 -25.85 -2.94 -26.03
N SER A 147 -24.93 -2.36 -25.24
CA SER A 147 -24.92 -0.92 -24.94
C SER A 147 -24.15 -0.11 -25.99
N ALA A 148 -24.68 -0.10 -27.21
CA ALA A 148 -24.25 0.86 -28.23
C ALA A 148 -24.38 2.28 -27.67
N HIS A 149 -23.24 2.96 -27.48
CA HIS A 149 -23.18 4.31 -26.94
C HIS A 149 -23.96 5.25 -27.86
N ALA A 150 -25.02 5.86 -27.31
CA ALA A 150 -25.64 7.00 -27.95
C ALA A 150 -24.61 8.14 -28.04
N PRO A 151 -24.39 8.74 -29.22
CA PRO A 151 -23.50 9.88 -29.35
C PRO A 151 -24.03 11.05 -28.48
N GLY A 152 -23.25 11.46 -27.48
CA GLY A 152 -23.58 12.55 -26.56
C GLY A 152 -23.56 12.22 -25.06
N SER A 153 -23.25 10.99 -24.64
CA SER A 153 -23.12 10.69 -23.21
C SER A 153 -21.86 11.32 -22.61
N THR A 154 -22.02 12.11 -21.54
CA THR A 154 -20.92 12.61 -20.70
C THR A 154 -20.01 11.46 -20.26
N PRO A 155 -18.68 11.62 -20.30
CA PRO A 155 -17.74 10.59 -19.84
C PRO A 155 -18.07 10.16 -18.41
N SER A 156 -18.05 8.86 -18.18
CA SER A 156 -18.25 8.33 -16.84
C SER A 156 -17.13 8.82 -15.90
N LYS A 157 -17.42 8.96 -14.60
CA LYS A 157 -16.40 9.33 -13.59
C LYS A 157 -15.11 8.48 -13.66
N LYS A 158 -15.21 7.24 -14.18
CA LYS A 158 -14.07 6.32 -14.35
C LYS A 158 -13.16 6.70 -15.50
N GLU A 159 -13.72 7.09 -16.64
CA GLU A 159 -12.96 7.51 -17.81
C GLU A 159 -12.15 8.77 -17.48
N ASN A 160 -12.75 9.68 -16.69
CA ASN A 160 -12.06 10.88 -16.22
C ASN A 160 -10.82 10.55 -15.39
N LEU A 161 -10.88 9.56 -14.48
CA LEU A 161 -9.73 9.18 -13.65
C LEU A 161 -8.60 8.53 -14.48
N ILE A 162 -8.93 7.68 -15.45
CA ILE A 162 -7.91 7.05 -16.31
C ILE A 162 -7.19 8.11 -17.16
N GLU A 163 -7.94 9.03 -17.76
CA GLU A 163 -7.35 10.11 -18.54
C GLU A 163 -6.53 11.07 -17.68
N GLU A 164 -6.99 11.38 -16.47
CA GLU A 164 -6.23 12.15 -15.49
C GLU A 164 -4.87 11.50 -15.18
N ILE A 165 -4.86 10.19 -14.90
CA ILE A 165 -3.63 9.42 -14.65
C ILE A 165 -2.69 9.50 -15.85
N LYS A 166 -3.19 9.29 -17.07
CA LYS A 166 -2.38 9.39 -18.30
C LYS A 166 -1.78 10.78 -18.48
N GLN A 167 -2.58 11.82 -18.31
CA GLN A 167 -2.11 13.21 -18.44
C GLN A 167 -1.01 13.54 -17.41
N LYS A 168 -1.15 13.07 -16.17
CA LYS A 168 -0.11 13.23 -15.15
C LYS A 168 1.14 12.43 -15.46
N ALA A 169 0.99 11.20 -15.94
CA ALA A 169 2.10 10.35 -16.33
C ALA A 169 2.92 10.97 -17.48
N ILE A 170 2.26 11.54 -18.50
CA ILE A 170 2.93 12.22 -19.63
C ILE A 170 3.67 13.49 -19.18
N ARG A 171 3.10 14.24 -18.23
CA ARG A 171 3.71 15.48 -17.72
C ARG A 171 4.77 15.25 -16.67
N TYR A 172 4.91 14.01 -16.19
CA TYR A 172 5.94 13.68 -15.23
C TYR A 172 7.31 13.96 -15.89
N PRO A 173 8.24 14.64 -15.20
CA PRO A 173 9.50 15.08 -15.81
C PRO A 173 10.43 13.88 -16.01
N THR A 174 10.21 13.13 -17.08
CA THR A 174 11.05 12.02 -17.53
C THR A 174 12.13 12.50 -18.50
N GLY A 175 11.95 13.71 -19.06
CA GLY A 175 12.80 14.26 -20.12
C GLY A 175 12.60 13.57 -21.47
N ARG A 176 11.60 12.68 -21.58
CA ARG A 176 11.36 11.84 -22.74
C ARG A 176 10.08 12.24 -23.48
N ALA A 177 10.16 12.35 -24.80
CA ALA A 177 9.00 12.41 -25.66
C ALA A 177 8.58 10.99 -26.02
N TYR A 178 7.28 10.69 -25.96
CA TYR A 178 6.73 9.40 -26.40
C TYR A 178 5.99 9.59 -27.71
N GLU A 179 6.27 8.75 -28.71
CA GLU A 179 5.57 8.80 -29.99
C GLU A 179 4.27 7.99 -29.96
N ASN A 180 4.33 6.80 -29.37
CA ASN A 180 3.25 5.81 -29.33
C ASN A 180 3.14 5.18 -27.92
N PRO A 181 2.77 5.98 -26.90
CA PRO A 181 2.76 5.52 -25.52
C PRO A 181 1.63 4.52 -25.24
N ASN A 182 1.98 3.35 -24.72
CA ASN A 182 1.05 2.36 -24.20
C ASN A 182 1.08 2.39 -22.67
N PHE A 183 -0.06 2.69 -22.05
CA PHE A 183 -0.16 2.82 -20.60
C PHE A 183 -0.69 1.55 -19.95
N ILE A 184 0.06 1.04 -18.98
CA ILE A 184 -0.35 -0.09 -18.14
C ILE A 184 -0.52 0.46 -16.73
N ILE A 185 -1.78 0.65 -16.31
CA ILE A 185 -2.12 1.26 -15.03
C ILE A 185 -2.45 0.16 -14.02
N LEU A 186 -1.74 0.15 -12.90
CA LEU A 186 -1.88 -0.83 -11.84
C LEU A 186 -2.21 -0.12 -10.52
N ALA A 187 -3.27 -0.57 -9.85
CA ALA A 187 -3.43 -0.26 -8.43
C ALA A 187 -2.36 -1.02 -7.64
N HIS A 188 -1.40 -0.29 -7.08
CA HIS A 188 -0.26 -0.84 -6.37
C HIS A 188 -0.39 -0.60 -4.86
N ASN A 189 0.22 -1.49 -4.09
CA ASN A 189 0.44 -1.31 -2.66
C ASN A 189 1.73 -2.02 -2.29
N GLU A 190 2.76 -1.27 -1.88
CA GLU A 190 4.09 -1.79 -1.61
C GLU A 190 4.14 -2.76 -0.41
N VAL A 191 3.13 -2.70 0.48
CA VAL A 191 3.02 -3.64 1.60
C VAL A 191 2.30 -4.95 1.24
N ASN A 192 1.72 -5.04 0.04
CA ASN A 192 1.05 -6.24 -0.46
C ASN A 192 2.00 -7.06 -1.35
N ASN A 193 2.54 -8.16 -0.82
CA ASN A 193 3.49 -9.02 -1.54
C ASN A 193 2.93 -9.59 -2.86
N ILE A 194 1.62 -9.86 -2.94
CA ILE A 194 1.00 -10.36 -4.18
C ILE A 194 0.99 -9.25 -5.25
N ALA A 195 0.66 -8.01 -4.87
CA ALA A 195 0.67 -6.87 -5.79
C ALA A 195 2.09 -6.56 -6.28
N VAL A 196 3.07 -6.61 -5.38
CA VAL A 196 4.50 -6.43 -5.72
C VAL A 196 4.98 -7.55 -6.66
N GLY A 197 4.70 -8.82 -6.34
CA GLY A 197 5.11 -9.94 -7.18
C GLY A 197 4.50 -9.87 -8.59
N LYS A 198 3.23 -9.49 -8.71
CA LYS A 198 2.58 -9.27 -10.02
C LYS A 198 3.21 -8.13 -10.81
N PHE A 199 3.55 -7.03 -10.14
CA PHE A 199 4.21 -5.91 -10.78
C PHE A 199 5.60 -6.33 -11.30
N ASN A 200 6.42 -6.98 -10.49
CA ASN A 200 7.74 -7.45 -10.90
C ASN A 200 7.64 -8.42 -12.09
N ALA A 201 6.71 -9.38 -12.05
CA ALA A 201 6.49 -10.29 -13.17
C ALA A 201 6.11 -9.58 -14.48
N ILE A 202 5.36 -8.48 -14.40
CA ILE A 202 5.04 -7.65 -15.58
C ILE A 202 6.29 -6.91 -16.08
N ILE A 203 7.08 -6.30 -15.19
CA ILE A 203 8.32 -5.63 -15.59
C ILE A 203 9.29 -6.62 -16.25
N ASP A 204 9.47 -7.79 -15.65
CA ASP A 204 10.34 -8.83 -16.20
C ASP A 204 9.85 -9.31 -17.58
N SER A 205 8.53 -9.39 -17.80
CA SER A 205 8.01 -9.76 -19.13
C SER A 205 8.15 -8.65 -20.17
N LEU A 206 8.33 -7.41 -19.73
CA LEU A 206 8.52 -6.23 -20.58
C LEU A 206 10.00 -5.88 -20.82
N HIS A 207 10.97 -6.69 -20.38
CA HIS A 207 12.42 -6.41 -20.54
C HIS A 207 12.87 -6.14 -21.99
N GLY A 208 12.15 -6.65 -22.99
CA GLY A 208 12.43 -6.41 -24.41
C GLY A 208 11.80 -5.13 -24.98
N PHE A 209 11.11 -4.36 -24.16
CA PHE A 209 10.50 -3.09 -24.51
C PHE A 209 11.19 -1.96 -23.78
N ASP A 210 11.23 -0.81 -24.44
CA ASP A 210 11.63 0.43 -23.78
C ASP A 210 10.48 0.92 -22.90
N SER A 211 10.61 0.67 -21.60
CA SER A 211 9.54 0.88 -20.63
C SER A 211 10.00 1.76 -19.47
N GLU A 212 9.09 2.59 -18.99
CA GLU A 212 9.30 3.50 -17.88
C GLU A 212 8.23 3.30 -16.82
N VAL A 213 8.62 3.40 -15.55
CA VAL A 213 7.72 3.21 -14.41
C VAL A 213 7.56 4.52 -13.67
N ILE A 214 6.31 4.95 -13.52
CA ILE A 214 5.92 6.14 -12.76
C ILE A 214 5.01 5.69 -11.62
N ASP A 215 5.28 6.19 -10.42
CA ASP A 215 4.43 6.02 -9.25
C ASP A 215 3.70 7.34 -8.96
N LEU A 216 2.37 7.32 -9.07
CA LEU A 216 1.52 8.42 -8.63
C LEU A 216 0.92 8.09 -7.27
N ALA A 217 1.17 8.95 -6.28
CA ALA A 217 0.49 8.87 -5.00
C ALA A 217 -0.99 9.21 -5.19
N ILE A 218 -1.86 8.77 -4.27
CA ILE A 218 -3.29 9.11 -4.36
C ILE A 218 -3.51 10.62 -4.17
N SER A 219 -2.65 11.31 -3.42
CA SER A 219 -2.64 12.77 -3.31
C SER A 219 -2.38 13.47 -4.65
N ASP A 220 -1.74 12.78 -5.60
CA ASP A 220 -1.56 13.30 -6.95
C ASP A 220 -2.81 13.17 -7.80
N LEU A 221 -3.90 12.57 -7.31
CA LEU A 221 -5.13 12.32 -8.07
C LEU A 221 -6.33 13.06 -7.44
N PRO A 222 -6.57 14.34 -7.76
CA PRO A 222 -7.63 15.15 -7.14
C PRO A 222 -9.05 14.57 -7.24
N SER A 223 -9.31 13.68 -8.20
CA SER A 223 -10.61 12.98 -8.28
C SER A 223 -10.80 11.92 -7.18
N LEU A 224 -9.75 11.61 -6.41
CA LEU A 224 -9.77 10.68 -5.28
C LEU A 224 -9.59 11.43 -3.96
N GLN A 225 -10.32 11.01 -2.94
CA GLN A 225 -10.14 11.48 -1.57
C GLN A 225 -8.94 10.74 -0.96
N ALA A 226 -7.74 11.34 -1.07
CA ALA A 226 -6.48 10.69 -0.69
C ALA A 226 -6.40 10.30 0.79
N ASP A 227 -7.02 11.11 1.66
CA ASP A 227 -7.23 10.89 3.08
C ASP A 227 -8.05 9.62 3.39
N ARG A 228 -8.78 9.07 2.42
CA ARG A 228 -9.49 7.80 2.58
C ARG A 228 -8.69 6.57 2.20
N PHE A 229 -7.54 6.70 1.54
CA PHE A 229 -6.75 5.54 1.11
C PHE A 229 -5.60 5.22 2.06
N HIS A 230 -5.21 3.96 2.10
CA HIS A 230 -4.04 3.53 2.86
C HIS A 230 -2.80 4.21 2.27
N PRO A 231 -1.90 4.80 3.09
CA PRO A 231 -0.81 5.69 2.63
C PRO A 231 0.22 5.02 1.71
N THR A 232 0.24 3.69 1.66
CA THR A 232 1.10 2.89 0.79
C THR A 232 0.44 2.49 -0.53
N VAL A 233 -0.82 2.89 -0.75
CA VAL A 233 -1.53 2.64 -2.00
C VAL A 233 -1.15 3.73 -3.00
N SER A 234 -0.85 3.33 -4.23
CA SER A 234 -0.50 4.21 -5.33
C SER A 234 -1.10 3.71 -6.64
N ALA A 235 -1.17 4.59 -7.64
CA ALA A 235 -1.33 4.18 -9.03
C ALA A 235 0.07 4.06 -9.64
N ARG A 236 0.48 2.83 -9.95
CA ARG A 236 1.74 2.56 -10.64
C ARG A 236 1.46 2.43 -12.13
N ILE A 237 2.14 3.24 -12.93
CA ILE A 237 1.98 3.31 -14.38
C ILE A 237 3.26 2.79 -15.02
N ILE A 238 3.11 1.86 -15.95
CA ILE A 238 4.20 1.46 -16.84
C ILE A 238 3.87 2.04 -18.21
N ILE A 239 4.74 2.90 -18.72
CA ILE A 239 4.65 3.48 -20.06
C ILE A 239 5.56 2.67 -20.96
N VAL A 240 5.03 2.16 -22.07
CA VAL A 240 5.82 1.46 -23.09
C VAL A 240 5.64 2.17 -24.42
N ASP A 241 6.71 2.72 -24.96
CA ASP A 241 6.66 3.43 -26.25
C ASP A 241 6.84 2.43 -27.40
N SER A 242 5.76 2.07 -28.08
CA SER A 242 5.80 1.02 -29.10
C SER A 242 4.61 1.02 -30.05
N ASN A 243 4.88 0.75 -31.31
CA ASN A 243 3.88 0.49 -32.36
C ASN A 243 3.29 -0.94 -32.30
N SER A 244 3.61 -1.74 -31.28
CA SER A 244 3.20 -3.14 -31.16
C SER A 244 2.38 -3.43 -29.89
N PRO A 245 1.19 -2.82 -29.71
CA PRO A 245 0.36 -3.01 -28.51
C PRO A 245 0.01 -4.48 -28.23
N GLU A 246 -0.16 -5.29 -29.28
CA GLU A 246 -0.48 -6.72 -29.13
C GLU A 246 0.69 -7.53 -28.57
N LYS A 247 1.94 -7.16 -28.88
CA LYS A 247 3.12 -7.82 -28.29
C LYS A 247 3.23 -7.48 -26.80
N ILE A 248 2.99 -6.22 -26.43
CA ILE A 248 2.94 -5.77 -25.04
C ILE A 248 1.87 -6.54 -24.28
N ARG A 249 0.65 -6.61 -24.84
CA ARG A 249 -0.46 -7.37 -24.26
C ARG A 249 -0.12 -8.85 -24.07
N GLY A 250 0.52 -9.46 -25.06
CA GLY A 250 1.01 -10.84 -24.99
C GLY A 250 2.00 -11.06 -23.83
N ALA A 251 2.95 -10.13 -23.66
CA ALA A 251 3.94 -10.18 -22.58
C ALA A 251 3.29 -10.04 -21.19
N ILE A 252 2.37 -9.08 -21.02
CA ILE A 252 1.62 -8.90 -19.75
C ILE A 252 0.76 -10.12 -19.46
N ASN A 253 0.08 -10.67 -20.47
CA ASN A 253 -0.77 -11.84 -20.29
C ASN A 253 0.05 -13.05 -19.82
N LYS A 254 1.25 -13.25 -20.39
CA LYS A 254 2.17 -14.32 -19.96
C LYS A 254 2.59 -14.16 -18.50
N ALA A 255 2.81 -12.93 -18.04
CA ALA A 255 3.18 -12.63 -16.66
C ALA A 255 2.03 -12.84 -15.67
N LEU A 256 0.82 -12.40 -16.03
CA LEU A 256 -0.35 -12.45 -15.13
C LEU A 256 -1.04 -13.81 -15.11
N TRP A 257 -0.95 -14.56 -16.20
CA TRP A 257 -1.53 -15.90 -16.37
C TRP A 257 -0.48 -16.83 -16.98
N PRO A 258 0.57 -17.19 -16.21
CA PRO A 258 1.52 -18.18 -16.68
C PRO A 258 0.72 -19.44 -17.04
N LYS A 259 0.95 -19.98 -18.23
CA LYS A 259 0.39 -21.28 -18.59
C LYS A 259 0.84 -22.22 -17.47
N LYS A 260 -0.11 -22.88 -16.81
CA LYS A 260 0.23 -24.01 -15.95
C LYS A 260 0.95 -24.97 -16.88
N GLU A 261 2.27 -25.04 -16.80
CA GLU A 261 2.96 -26.17 -17.37
C GLU A 261 2.27 -27.40 -16.77
N PRO A 262 1.83 -28.36 -17.61
CA PRO A 262 1.28 -29.60 -17.08
C PRO A 262 2.32 -30.07 -16.08
N ALA A 263 1.93 -30.14 -14.80
CA ALA A 263 2.86 -30.47 -13.74
C ALA A 263 3.65 -31.67 -14.24
N GLU A 264 4.93 -31.47 -14.57
CA GLU A 264 5.76 -32.59 -14.95
C GLU A 264 5.61 -33.54 -13.78
N ILE A 265 5.00 -34.69 -14.04
CA ILE A 265 4.86 -35.74 -13.06
C ILE A 265 6.31 -36.09 -12.77
N ASN A 266 6.85 -35.53 -11.69
CA ASN A 266 8.19 -35.80 -11.20
C ASN A 266 8.20 -37.28 -10.78
N HIS A 267 8.37 -38.17 -11.75
CA HIS A 267 8.56 -39.60 -11.57
C HIS A 267 9.99 -39.94 -11.11
N HIS A 268 10.84 -38.95 -10.83
CA HIS A 268 12.20 -39.18 -10.35
C HIS A 268 12.55 -38.24 -9.21
N LEU A 269 12.40 -38.75 -7.98
CA LEU A 269 13.38 -38.65 -6.89
C LEU A 269 12.86 -39.41 -5.66
N VAL A 270 12.97 -40.75 -5.72
CA VAL A 270 13.08 -41.59 -4.54
C VAL A 270 14.57 -41.64 -4.19
N PHE A 271 14.99 -40.89 -3.17
CA PHE A 271 16.24 -41.18 -2.46
C PHE A 271 15.91 -42.04 -1.25
N MET A 272 16.19 -43.33 -1.36
CA MET A 272 16.32 -44.26 -0.23
C MET A 272 17.80 -44.31 0.23
N PRO A 273 18.06 -44.72 1.49
CA PRO A 273 19.23 -44.29 2.26
C PRO A 273 20.47 -45.14 1.98
N PHE A 274 21.65 -44.54 2.12
CA PHE A 274 22.89 -45.29 2.33
C PHE A 274 23.22 -45.32 3.83
N ARG A 275 23.03 -46.49 4.44
CA ARG A 275 23.80 -46.97 5.59
C ARG A 275 24.88 -47.91 5.07
N THR A 276 26.12 -47.66 5.43
CA THR A 276 27.25 -48.60 5.66
C THR A 276 28.40 -47.72 6.18
N SER A 277 29.12 -47.98 7.27
CA SER A 277 29.27 -49.15 8.15
C SER A 277 29.65 -48.63 9.54
#